data_AF-A0A2X1QMB1-F1
#
_entry.id   AF-A0A2X1QMB1-F1
#
_cell.length_a   1.000
_cell.length_b   1.000
_cell.length_c   1.000
_cell.angle_alpha   90.00
_cell.angle_beta   90.00
_cell.angle_gamma   90.00
#
_symmetry.space_group_name_H-M   'P 1'
#
loop_
_entity.id
_entity.type
_entity.pdbx_description
1 polymer ?
#
loop_
_entity_poly.entity_id
_entity_poly.type
_entity_poly.pdbx_seq_one_letter_code
_entity_poly.pdbx_strand_id
1 'polypeptide(L)' 'MLELDKIIMPFYLKHFDELTDDKKDIFIRLLASTDLQLFSWFFNRAKSQDVELQMMVEYIQKVQKIIIN' A
#
# COMPACT_ATOMS: atom_id res chain seq x y z
N MET A 1 9.88 7.40 4.39
CA MET A 1 11.04 6.90 3.60
C MET A 1 10.81 7.22 2.12
N LEU A 2 11.82 7.73 1.40
CA LEU A 2 11.67 8.19 0.00
C LEU A 2 11.19 7.09 -0.96
N GLU A 3 11.53 5.83 -0.68
CA GLU A 3 11.11 4.66 -1.44
C GLU A 3 9.58 4.45 -1.37
N LEU A 4 8.98 4.74 -0.21
CA LEU A 4 7.54 4.62 -0.01
C LEU A 4 6.79 5.73 -0.76
N ASP A 5 7.34 6.95 -0.80
CA ASP A 5 6.74 8.07 -1.53
C ASP A 5 6.59 7.75 -3.02
N LYS A 6 7.54 7.00 -3.61
CA LYS A 6 7.49 6.56 -5.02
C LYS A 6 6.37 5.55 -5.31
N ILE A 7 5.81 4.91 -4.28
CA ILE A 7 4.75 3.91 -4.42
C ILE A 7 3.40 4.50 -4.02
N ILE A 8 3.35 5.08 -2.82
CA ILE A 8 2.11 5.52 -2.18
C ILE A 8 1.58 6.80 -2.83
N MET A 9 2.45 7.79 -3.11
CA MET A 9 1.99 9.08 -3.65
C MET A 9 1.40 8.95 -5.07
N PRO A 10 2.04 8.23 -6.02
CA PRO A 10 1.44 8.01 -7.34
C PRO A 10 0.15 7.19 -7.29
N PHE A 11 0.01 6.28 -6.32
CA PHE A 11 -1.22 5.52 -6.12
C PHE A 11 -2.34 6.44 -5.62
N TYR A 12 -2.07 7.23 -4.59
CA TYR A 12 -3.01 8.17 -4.01
C TYR A 12 -3.56 9.12 -5.09
N LEU A 13 -2.67 9.81 -5.80
CA LEU A 13 -3.06 10.84 -6.78
C LEU A 13 -3.87 10.31 -7.97
N LYS A 14 -3.74 9.02 -8.32
CA LYS A 14 -4.35 8.46 -9.52
C LYS A 14 -5.56 7.56 -9.25
N HIS A 15 -5.61 6.93 -8.07
CA HIS A 15 -6.54 5.83 -7.81
C HIS A 15 -7.36 6.00 -6.54
N PHE A 16 -6.98 6.89 -5.61
CA PHE A 16 -7.67 7.01 -4.33
C PHE A 16 -9.15 7.38 -4.50
N ASP A 17 -9.45 8.33 -5.39
CA ASP A 17 -10.82 8.78 -5.61
C ASP A 17 -11.74 7.69 -6.19
N GLU A 18 -11.17 6.73 -6.92
CA GLU A 18 -11.85 5.59 -7.53
C GLU A 18 -12.10 4.43 -6.55
N LEU A 19 -11.50 4.48 -5.36
CA LEU A 19 -11.72 3.47 -4.33
C LEU A 19 -13.15 3.57 -3.77
N THR A 20 -13.72 2.41 -3.43
CA THR A 20 -14.91 2.34 -2.57
C THR A 20 -14.58 2.88 -1.18
N ASP A 21 -15.59 3.33 -0.43
CA ASP A 21 -15.39 3.91 0.90
C ASP A 21 -14.66 2.93 1.84
N ASP A 22 -15.05 1.65 1.85
CA ASP A 22 -14.35 0.60 2.63
C ASP A 22 -12.85 0.52 2.29
N LYS A 23 -12.49 0.67 1.01
CA LYS A 23 -11.08 0.63 0.58
C LYS A 23 -10.34 1.92 0.95
N LYS A 24 -11.02 3.07 0.96
CA LYS A 24 -10.43 4.31 1.46
C LYS A 24 -10.10 4.19 2.95
N ASP A 25 -10.99 3.60 3.74
CA ASP A 25 -10.76 3.36 5.18
C ASP A 25 -9.58 2.41 5.42
N ILE A 26 -9.50 1.31 4.66
CA ILE A 26 -8.36 0.38 4.72
C ILE A 26 -7.06 1.08 4.30
N PHE A 27 -7.09 1.92 3.26
CA PHE A 27 -5.92 2.68 2.83
C PHE A 27 -5.46 3.67 3.91
N ILE A 28 -6.38 4.40 4.55
CA ILE A 28 -6.06 5.31 5.65
C ILE A 28 -5.46 4.55 6.85
N ARG A 29 -6.03 3.38 7.21
CA ARG A 29 -5.45 2.48 8.23
C ARG A 29 -4.05 2.01 7.85
N LEU A 30 -3.81 1.70 6.57
CA LEU A 30 -2.49 1.32 6.07
C LEU A 30 -1.48 2.45 6.32
N LEU A 31 -1.84 3.71 6.01
CA LEU A 31 -0.97 4.88 6.22
C LEU A 31 -0.63 5.16 7.70
N ALA A 32 -1.39 4.60 8.65
CA ALA A 32 -1.06 4.70 10.07
C ALA A 32 0.05 3.72 10.52
N SER A 33 0.44 2.77 9.66
CA SER A 33 1.55 1.84 9.93
C SER A 33 2.90 2.54 9.85
N THR A 34 3.90 2.00 10.56
CA THR A 34 5.26 2.57 10.54
C THR A 34 5.92 2.40 9.17
N ASP A 35 6.81 3.32 8.81
CA ASP A 35 7.62 3.25 7.58
C ASP A 35 8.30 1.88 7.40
N LEU A 36 8.81 1.28 8.47
CA LEU A 36 9.48 -0.02 8.42
C LEU A 36 8.51 -1.17 8.08
N GLN A 37 7.29 -1.13 8.62
CA GLN A 37 6.24 -2.10 8.28
C GLN A 37 5.82 -1.96 6.82
N LEU A 38 5.49 -0.74 6.40
CA LEU A 38 5.12 -0.45 5.01
C LEU A 38 6.21 -0.88 4.04
N PHE A 39 7.46 -0.57 4.34
CA PHE A 39 8.60 -0.99 3.53
C PHE A 39 8.73 -2.52 3.50
N SER A 40 8.57 -3.21 4.62
CA SER A 40 8.65 -4.66 4.65
C SER A 40 7.54 -5.32 3.82
N TRP A 41 6.33 -4.76 3.82
CA TRP A 41 5.18 -5.28 3.08
C TRP A 41 5.26 -4.98 1.58
N PHE A 42 5.52 -3.72 1.20
CA PHE A 42 5.59 -3.33 -0.21
C PHE A 42 6.76 -3.98 -0.97
N PHE A 43 7.82 -4.36 -0.28
CA PHE A 43 8.99 -5.03 -0.86
C PHE A 43 9.04 -6.54 -0.56
N ASN A 44 7.91 -7.16 -0.16
CA ASN A 44 7.76 -8.60 0.06
C ASN A 44 8.77 -9.22 1.05
N ARG A 45 9.28 -8.44 2.02
CA ARG A 45 10.15 -8.93 3.09
C ARG A 45 9.37 -9.50 4.26
N ALA A 46 8.12 -9.07 4.42
CA ALA A 46 7.15 -9.59 5.38
C ALA A 46 5.73 -9.40 4.82
N LYS A 47 4.75 -9.95 5.55
CA LYS A 47 3.32 -9.71 5.29
C LYS A 47 2.67 -9.08 6.52
N SER A 48 1.58 -8.34 6.31
CA SER A 48 0.75 -7.89 7.41
C SER A 48 0.00 -9.08 8.01
N GLN A 49 -0.18 -9.09 9.33
CA GLN A 49 -1.07 -10.05 10.00
C GLN A 49 -2.54 -9.65 9.85
N ASP A 50 -2.81 -8.37 9.57
CA ASP A 50 -4.12 -7.87 9.21
C ASP A 50 -4.38 -8.15 7.72
N VAL A 51 -5.36 -9.00 7.45
CA VAL A 51 -5.70 -9.48 6.11
C VAL A 51 -6.13 -8.35 5.19
N GLU A 52 -6.87 -7.35 5.70
CA GLU A 52 -7.34 -6.23 4.89
C GLU A 52 -6.17 -5.33 4.46
N LEU A 53 -5.23 -5.08 5.38
CA LEU A 53 -4.01 -4.34 5.06
C LEU A 53 -3.14 -5.10 4.05
N GLN A 54 -3.00 -6.42 4.21
CA GLN A 54 -2.25 -7.25 3.26
C GLN A 54 -2.89 -7.20 1.85
N MET A 55 -4.21 -7.30 1.76
CA MET A 55 -4.94 -7.19 0.50
C MET A 55 -4.78 -5.80 -0.15
N MET A 56 -4.74 -4.73 0.65
CA MET A 56 -4.50 -3.37 0.14
C MET A 56 -3.07 -3.21 -0.39
N VAL A 57 -2.06 -3.75 0.30
CA VAL A 57 -0.68 -3.76 -0.19
C VAL A 57 -0.57 -4.47 -1.54
N GLU A 58 -1.14 -5.68 -1.66
CA GLU A 58 -1.14 -6.46 -2.90
C GLU A 58 -1.89 -5.74 -4.02
N TYR A 59 -2.99 -5.07 -3.70
CA TYR A 59 -3.74 -4.24 -4.65
C TYR A 59 -2.90 -3.08 -5.18
N ILE A 60 -2.24 -2.32 -4.29
CA ILE A 60 -1.36 -1.20 -4.68
C ILE A 60 -0.18 -1.71 -5.51
N GLN A 61 0.47 -2.81 -5.12
CA GLN A 61 1.57 -3.43 -5.87
C GLN A 61 1.15 -3.77 -7.30
N LYS A 62 -0.04 -4.37 -7.47
CA LYS A 62 -0.61 -4.71 -8.78
C LYS A 62 -0.92 -3.48 -9.62
N VAL A 63 -1.54 -2.47 -9.02
CA VAL A 63 -1.91 -1.22 -9.71
C VAL A 63 -0.66 -0.44 -10.16
N GLN A 64 0.34 -0.32 -9.27
CA GLN A 64 1.60 0.36 -9.57
C GLN A 64 2.57 -0.47 -10.43
N LYS A 65 2.22 -1.72 -10.76
CA LYS A 65 3.07 -2.67 -11.50
C LYS A 65 4.48 -2.74 -10.91
N ILE A 66 4.56 -2.85 -9.58
CA ILE A 66 5.84 -2.98 -8.90
C ILE A 66 6.44 -4.32 -9.30
N ILE A 67 7.40 -4.30 -10.24
CA ILE A 67 8.20 -5.48 -10.59
C ILE A 67 9.29 -5.58 -9.54
N ILE A 68 9.15 -6.55 -8.65
CA ILE A 68 10.17 -6.89 -7.66
C ILE A 68 10.96 -8.05 -8.30
N ASN A 69 12.14 -7.74 -8.82
CA ASN A 69 13.12 -8.73 -9.29
C ASN A 69 13.71 -9.52 -8.13
#